data_AF-A0AB39Y041-F1
#
_entry.id   AF-A0AB39Y041-F1
#
_cell.length_a   1.000
_cell.length_b   1.000
_cell.length_c   1.000
_cell.angle_alpha   90.00
_cell.angle_beta   90.00
_cell.angle_gamma   90.00
#
_symmetry.space_group_name_H-M   'P 1'
#
loop_
_entity.id
_entity.type
_entity.pdbx_description
1 polymer ?
#
loop_
_entity_poly.entity_id
_entity_poly.type
_entity_poly.pdbx_seq_one_letter_code
_entity_poly.pdbx_strand_id
1 'polypeptide(L)'
;METMAHLGVGIGWRPEIADAVERLPGLDWVEVVAENICPGHLPASLLRLRERGVRVVPHGVSLGLGGADRPDAQKLAALGERAVALGAPLVTEHIAFVRTASPALEAGHLLPVQRTRDALDVLCENVRIAQDALPVPLALENIAALIPWPGEELTEARFLTELVERTGVRLLIDVANLHTNRVNRGEDPFAVLDAIPLEALAYVHVAGGVERGGVWHDTHAHPVPAVVLDILAELRNRVEPAGVLLERDDDFPAEAELAGELAAIRGVVGPAGPSPARPSASPGLRPGGTSTRGSAPDPAPRTPATLEGEEPAGPDQRARIRVGLEQGALLSALVAGTPVPEGFDRQRVRVQARALAAKRAGVVAKLAPELPGVLGGEDPYREAFLAYARNRPMTAGYRRDALDFAEHLLIQDLPADPAARRRLTSWWRDRVGARPPRRIVRWARTLVGRAA
;
A
#
# COMPACT_ATOMS: atom_id res chain seq x y z
N MET A 1 13.11 1.71 24.34
CA MET A 1 12.64 2.14 23.01
C MET A 1 12.69 3.66 23.01
N GLU A 2 13.53 4.30 22.19
CA GLU A 2 13.51 5.76 22.08
C GLU A 2 12.11 6.21 21.64
N THR A 3 11.55 7.18 22.36
CA THR A 3 10.28 7.81 22.00
C THR A 3 10.50 8.58 20.69
N MET A 4 9.68 8.32 19.67
CA MET A 4 9.76 9.08 18.42
C MET A 4 9.63 10.57 18.71
N ALA A 5 10.45 11.39 18.04
CA ALA A 5 10.29 12.83 18.11
C ALA A 5 8.86 13.21 17.68
N HIS A 6 8.21 14.08 18.44
CA HIS A 6 6.90 14.61 18.07
C HIS A 6 7.04 15.35 16.72
N LEU A 7 6.34 14.83 15.70
CA LEU A 7 6.29 15.31 14.33
C LEU A 7 5.22 16.38 14.12
N GLY A 8 4.12 16.36 14.89
CA GLY A 8 3.00 17.29 14.69
C GLY A 8 2.14 16.94 13.47
N VAL A 9 1.56 17.95 12.81
CA VAL A 9 0.67 17.75 11.65
C VAL A 9 1.44 17.91 10.33
N GLY A 10 1.42 16.89 9.49
CA GLY A 10 2.07 16.84 8.19
C GLY A 10 1.09 16.65 7.03
N ILE A 11 1.62 16.65 5.81
CA ILE A 11 0.86 16.40 4.58
C ILE A 11 1.67 15.53 3.62
N GLY A 12 0.98 14.66 2.87
CA GLY A 12 1.57 13.95 1.75
C GLY A 12 2.05 14.92 0.68
N TRP A 13 3.35 14.88 0.37
CA TRP A 13 3.93 15.58 -0.76
C TRP A 13 3.69 14.75 -2.03
N ARG A 14 3.12 15.41 -3.05
CA ARG A 14 2.99 14.87 -4.41
C ARG A 14 3.52 15.93 -5.39
N PRO A 15 4.12 15.53 -6.54
CA PRO A 15 4.61 16.49 -7.53
C PRO A 15 3.57 17.55 -7.93
N GLU A 16 2.30 17.16 -8.01
CA GLU A 16 1.17 17.98 -8.43
C GLU A 16 0.84 19.13 -7.46
N ILE A 17 1.12 18.94 -6.16
CA ILE A 17 0.89 19.95 -5.11
C ILE A 17 2.19 20.41 -4.43
N ALA A 18 3.35 20.08 -5.02
CA ALA A 18 4.66 20.31 -4.41
C ALA A 18 4.88 21.77 -4.00
N ASP A 19 4.48 22.71 -4.86
CA ASP A 19 4.61 24.14 -4.64
C ASP A 19 3.67 24.65 -3.53
N ALA A 20 2.45 24.12 -3.46
CA ALA A 20 1.50 24.46 -2.41
C ALA A 20 1.99 23.93 -1.06
N VAL A 21 2.42 22.67 -1.00
CA VAL A 21 2.99 22.04 0.20
C VAL A 21 4.21 22.81 0.71
N GLU A 22 5.09 23.24 -0.19
CA GLU A 22 6.25 24.04 0.19
C GLU A 22 5.88 25.38 0.84
N ARG A 23 4.85 26.06 0.34
CA ARG A 23 4.42 27.36 0.87
C ARG A 23 3.68 27.27 2.20
N LEU A 24 3.24 26.08 2.63
CA LEU A 24 2.51 25.92 3.87
C LEU A 24 3.35 26.41 5.07
N PRO A 25 2.82 27.34 5.88
CA PRO A 25 3.50 27.81 7.09
C PRO A 25 3.43 26.76 8.19
N GLY A 26 4.51 26.64 8.97
CA GLY A 26 4.55 25.76 10.15
C GLY A 26 4.36 24.27 9.83
N LEU A 27 4.82 23.83 8.66
CA LEU A 27 4.85 22.42 8.30
C LEU A 27 6.13 21.77 8.85
N ASP A 28 5.98 20.81 9.75
CA ASP A 28 7.10 20.17 10.45
C ASP A 28 7.66 18.96 9.69
N TRP A 29 6.82 18.31 8.89
CA TRP A 29 7.18 17.12 8.13
C TRP A 29 6.25 16.87 6.94
N VAL A 30 6.75 16.12 5.98
CA VAL A 30 6.00 15.61 4.83
C VAL A 30 6.28 14.14 4.62
N GLU A 31 5.33 13.47 3.98
CA GLU A 31 5.52 12.11 3.51
C GLU A 31 5.62 12.08 1.98
N VAL A 32 6.44 11.19 1.43
CA VAL A 32 6.59 11.00 -0.01
C VAL A 32 6.35 9.54 -0.36
N VAL A 33 5.68 9.27 -1.48
CA VAL A 33 5.64 7.91 -2.05
C VAL A 33 7.07 7.53 -2.46
N ALA A 34 7.65 6.56 -1.79
CA ALA A 34 9.06 6.20 -1.93
C ALA A 34 9.41 5.87 -3.39
N GLU A 35 8.57 5.11 -4.08
CA GLU A 35 8.76 4.69 -5.47
C GLU A 35 8.87 5.86 -6.45
N ASN A 36 8.32 7.04 -6.10
CA ASN A 36 8.38 8.25 -6.92
C ASN A 36 9.65 9.08 -6.68
N ILE A 37 10.48 8.71 -5.69
CA ILE A 37 11.71 9.42 -5.36
C ILE A 37 12.92 8.76 -6.02
N CYS A 38 13.71 9.57 -6.71
CA CYS A 38 15.03 9.21 -7.22
C CYS A 38 16.11 9.71 -6.26
N PRO A 39 16.86 8.83 -5.56
CA PRO A 39 17.91 9.24 -4.62
C PRO A 39 18.95 10.19 -5.22
N GLY A 40 19.30 10.01 -6.50
CA GLY A 40 20.28 10.84 -7.20
C GLY A 40 19.74 12.18 -7.72
N HIS A 41 18.42 12.40 -7.67
CA HIS A 41 17.79 13.62 -8.16
C HIS A 41 16.52 13.94 -7.37
N LEU A 42 16.69 14.47 -6.16
CA LEU A 42 15.57 14.89 -5.33
C LEU A 42 14.88 16.13 -5.93
N PRO A 43 13.53 16.18 -5.94
CA PRO A 43 12.76 17.36 -6.32
C PRO A 43 13.21 18.62 -5.57
N ALA A 44 13.30 19.75 -6.29
CA ALA A 44 13.77 21.01 -5.74
C ALA A 44 12.94 21.50 -4.53
N SER A 45 11.62 21.27 -4.54
CA SER A 45 10.74 21.59 -3.41
C SER A 45 11.07 20.78 -2.16
N LEU A 46 11.42 19.50 -2.30
CA LEU A 46 11.84 18.66 -1.17
C LEU A 46 13.18 19.11 -0.61
N LEU A 47 14.12 19.55 -1.47
CA LEU A 47 15.37 20.13 -1.01
C LEU A 47 15.13 21.39 -0.18
N ARG A 48 14.30 22.32 -0.66
CA ARG A 48 13.95 23.56 0.07
C ARG A 48 13.20 23.28 1.39
N LEU A 49 12.31 22.29 1.41
CA LEU A 49 11.66 21.83 2.64
C LEU A 49 12.70 21.30 3.65
N ARG A 50 13.62 20.45 3.20
CA ARG A 50 14.69 19.91 4.05
C ARG A 50 15.65 20.98 4.57
N GLU A 51 16.01 21.97 3.75
CA GLU A 51 16.82 23.13 4.16
C GLU A 51 16.15 23.93 5.28
N ARG A 52 14.82 23.95 5.32
CA ARG A 52 14.02 24.56 6.41
C ARG A 52 13.87 23.67 7.65
N GLY A 53 14.44 22.47 7.65
CA GLY A 53 14.32 21.51 8.74
C GLY A 53 13.05 20.63 8.70
N VAL A 54 12.30 20.64 7.59
CA VAL A 54 11.13 19.78 7.43
C VAL A 54 11.59 18.34 7.24
N ARG A 55 11.08 17.43 8.07
CA ARG A 55 11.40 16.00 7.98
C ARG A 55 10.68 15.38 6.78
N VAL A 56 11.32 14.43 6.11
CA VAL A 56 10.72 13.70 4.99
C VAL A 56 10.68 12.22 5.32
N VAL A 57 9.49 11.63 5.34
CA VAL A 57 9.28 10.20 5.56
C VAL A 57 8.93 9.53 4.23
N PRO A 58 9.71 8.54 3.76
CA PRO A 58 9.34 7.75 2.59
C PRO A 58 8.34 6.66 2.99
N HIS A 59 7.24 6.61 2.27
CA HIS A 59 6.18 5.64 2.40
C HIS A 59 6.14 4.75 1.16
N GLY A 60 6.43 3.47 1.34
CA GLY A 60 6.49 2.47 0.28
C GLY A 60 5.11 1.89 -0.02
N VAL A 61 4.86 1.59 -1.30
CA VAL A 61 3.58 1.01 -1.76
C VAL A 61 3.75 -0.32 -2.49
N SER A 62 4.98 -0.85 -2.56
CA SER A 62 5.31 -1.93 -3.49
C SER A 62 6.08 -3.13 -2.93
N LEU A 63 6.50 -3.15 -1.65
CA LEU A 63 7.22 -4.32 -1.12
C LEU A 63 6.29 -5.53 -1.02
N GLY A 64 5.09 -5.33 -0.47
CA GLY A 64 4.08 -6.37 -0.31
C GLY A 64 4.50 -7.40 0.74
N LEU A 65 4.88 -6.95 1.93
CA LEU A 65 5.41 -7.78 3.01
C LEU A 65 4.45 -8.86 3.51
N GLY A 66 3.15 -8.72 3.23
CA GLY A 66 2.13 -9.73 3.49
C GLY A 66 2.07 -10.87 2.45
N GLY A 67 2.89 -10.82 1.40
CA GLY A 67 2.96 -11.87 0.38
C GLY A 67 3.64 -13.15 0.87
N ALA A 68 3.26 -14.29 0.28
CA ALA A 68 3.89 -15.59 0.55
C ALA A 68 5.38 -15.64 0.22
N ASP A 69 5.80 -14.87 -0.78
CA ASP A 69 7.18 -14.77 -1.22
C ASP A 69 8.00 -13.90 -0.26
N ARG A 70 9.32 -14.14 -0.20
CA ARG A 70 10.22 -13.26 0.57
C ARG A 70 10.31 -11.88 -0.10
N PRO A 71 10.55 -10.81 0.69
CA PRO A 71 10.69 -9.47 0.13
C PRO A 71 11.80 -9.40 -0.91
N ASP A 72 11.56 -8.66 -1.99
CA ASP A 72 12.54 -8.45 -3.06
C ASP A 72 13.73 -7.62 -2.54
N ALA A 73 14.92 -8.22 -2.57
CA ALA A 73 16.14 -7.61 -2.06
C ALA A 73 16.52 -6.31 -2.79
N GLN A 74 16.24 -6.20 -4.10
CA GLN A 74 16.51 -4.97 -4.85
C GLN A 74 15.55 -3.85 -4.45
N LYS A 75 14.27 -4.18 -4.21
CA LYS A 75 13.30 -3.18 -3.72
C LYS A 75 13.60 -2.72 -2.30
N LEU A 76 14.04 -3.63 -1.42
CA LEU A 76 14.49 -3.27 -0.08
C LEU A 76 15.71 -2.34 -0.12
N ALA A 77 16.73 -2.69 -0.92
CA ALA A 77 17.90 -1.84 -1.09
C ALA A 77 17.51 -0.45 -1.62
N ALA A 78 16.64 -0.39 -2.64
CA ALA A 78 16.16 0.87 -3.19
C ALA A 78 15.34 1.70 -2.19
N LEU A 79 14.56 1.08 -1.30
CA LEU A 79 13.87 1.79 -0.21
C LEU A 79 14.88 2.34 0.81
N GLY A 80 15.89 1.55 1.18
CA GLY A 80 16.97 1.99 2.06
C GLY A 80 17.77 3.17 1.49
N GLU A 81 18.12 3.13 0.21
CA GLU A 81 18.79 4.24 -0.49
C GLU A 81 17.98 5.54 -0.44
N ARG A 82 16.65 5.45 -0.63
CA ARG A 82 15.75 6.61 -0.52
C ARG A 82 15.69 7.14 0.90
N ALA A 83 15.60 6.27 1.89
CA ALA A 83 15.62 6.67 3.30
C ALA A 83 16.89 7.45 3.64
N VAL A 84 18.06 6.96 3.20
CA VAL A 84 19.34 7.64 3.39
C VAL A 84 19.39 8.98 2.66
N ALA A 85 18.98 9.03 1.38
CA ALA A 85 19.01 10.25 0.59
C ALA A 85 18.11 11.36 1.17
N LEU A 86 16.98 10.97 1.75
CA LEU A 86 16.02 11.87 2.41
C LEU A 86 16.46 12.25 3.83
N GLY A 87 17.37 11.49 4.45
CA GLY A 87 17.70 11.62 5.88
C GLY A 87 16.49 11.26 6.76
N ALA A 88 15.73 10.24 6.34
CA ALA A 88 14.46 9.88 6.94
C ALA A 88 14.64 9.26 8.34
N PRO A 89 13.79 9.58 9.32
CA PRO A 89 13.87 8.98 10.66
C PRO A 89 13.30 7.55 10.72
N LEU A 90 12.44 7.20 9.76
CA LEU A 90 11.90 5.86 9.55
C LEU A 90 11.45 5.72 8.09
N VAL A 91 11.09 4.50 7.70
CA VAL A 91 10.32 4.22 6.49
C VAL A 91 9.00 3.55 6.85
N THR A 92 7.99 3.69 6.00
CA THR A 92 6.71 3.02 6.18
C THR A 92 6.33 2.16 4.98
N GLU A 93 5.53 1.12 5.23
CA GLU A 93 4.92 0.23 4.23
C GLU A 93 3.60 -0.28 4.82
N HIS A 94 2.89 -1.12 4.08
CA HIS A 94 1.58 -1.64 4.39
C HIS A 94 1.64 -3.11 4.77
N ILE A 95 0.65 -3.49 5.56
CA ILE A 95 0.29 -4.88 5.84
C ILE A 95 -0.57 -5.37 4.67
N ALA A 96 0.09 -5.56 3.52
CA ALA A 96 -0.55 -5.93 2.27
C ALA A 96 0.30 -6.94 1.48
N PHE A 97 -0.35 -7.68 0.59
CA PHE A 97 0.33 -8.34 -0.52
C PHE A 97 -0.02 -7.60 -1.82
N VAL A 98 0.88 -7.65 -2.80
CA VAL A 98 0.72 -6.93 -4.09
C VAL A 98 0.95 -7.82 -5.30
N ARG A 99 1.52 -9.01 -5.09
CA ARG A 99 1.94 -9.94 -6.14
C ARG A 99 2.05 -11.37 -5.60
N THR A 100 2.12 -12.32 -6.53
CA THR A 100 2.40 -13.74 -6.26
C THR A 100 3.44 -14.24 -7.25
N ALA A 101 4.33 -15.15 -6.86
CA ALA A 101 5.33 -15.73 -7.76
C ALA A 101 4.81 -16.90 -8.61
N SER A 102 3.80 -17.64 -8.13
CA SER A 102 3.26 -18.81 -8.84
C SER A 102 1.72 -18.90 -8.71
N PRO A 103 0.97 -18.45 -9.73
CA PRO A 103 1.44 -17.80 -10.96
C PRO A 103 2.05 -16.41 -10.69
N ALA A 104 2.98 -15.99 -11.55
CA ALA A 104 3.57 -14.65 -11.51
C ALA A 104 2.52 -13.59 -11.91
N LEU A 105 1.94 -12.93 -10.92
CA LEU A 105 0.87 -11.94 -11.08
C LEU A 105 1.15 -10.71 -10.22
N GLU A 106 0.73 -9.53 -10.69
CA GLU A 106 0.79 -8.29 -9.93
C GLU A 106 -0.57 -7.58 -9.95
N ALA A 107 -1.03 -7.15 -8.78
CA ALA A 107 -2.29 -6.44 -8.62
C ALA A 107 -2.21 -4.99 -9.12
N GLY A 108 -1.01 -4.40 -9.10
CA GLY A 108 -0.82 -2.96 -9.28
C GLY A 108 -1.48 -2.13 -8.17
N HIS A 109 -1.76 -2.75 -7.02
CA HIS A 109 -2.30 -2.09 -5.84
C HIS A 109 -2.16 -3.02 -4.63
N LEU A 110 -2.40 -2.47 -3.44
CA LEU A 110 -2.41 -3.18 -2.18
C LEU A 110 -3.64 -4.11 -2.12
N LEU A 111 -3.44 -5.32 -1.63
CA LEU A 111 -4.50 -6.28 -1.35
C LEU A 111 -4.41 -6.75 0.11
N PRO A 112 -5.57 -6.96 0.77
CA PRO A 112 -5.61 -7.35 2.18
C PRO A 112 -4.96 -8.70 2.39
N VAL A 113 -4.21 -8.86 3.48
CA VAL A 113 -3.67 -10.16 3.89
C VAL A 113 -4.74 -11.03 4.55
N GLN A 114 -4.55 -12.35 4.54
CA GLN A 114 -5.40 -13.24 5.33
C GLN A 114 -5.03 -13.07 6.80
N ARG A 115 -6.01 -12.86 7.68
CA ARG A 115 -5.74 -12.78 9.14
C ARG A 115 -5.74 -14.18 9.77
N THR A 116 -4.86 -15.05 9.28
CA THR A 116 -4.63 -16.41 9.78
C THR A 116 -3.27 -16.52 10.48
N ARG A 117 -3.06 -17.58 11.26
CA ARG A 117 -1.78 -17.87 11.91
C ARG A 117 -0.64 -18.05 10.91
N ASP A 118 -0.88 -18.81 9.84
CA ASP A 118 0.11 -19.02 8.78
C ASP A 118 0.53 -17.69 8.13
N ALA A 119 -0.44 -16.85 7.79
CA ALA A 119 -0.16 -15.55 7.16
C ALA A 119 0.57 -14.60 8.12
N LEU A 120 0.24 -14.63 9.42
CA LEU A 120 0.97 -13.88 10.44
C LEU A 120 2.43 -14.36 10.56
N ASP A 121 2.67 -15.67 10.54
CA ASP A 121 4.02 -16.24 10.61
C ASP A 121 4.87 -15.82 9.40
N VAL A 122 4.28 -15.89 8.19
CA VAL A 122 4.91 -15.42 6.94
C VAL A 122 5.22 -13.92 7.00
N LEU A 123 4.25 -13.10 7.41
CA LEU A 123 4.43 -11.66 7.55
C LEU A 123 5.53 -11.35 8.57
N CYS A 124 5.56 -12.01 9.73
CA CYS A 124 6.60 -11.81 10.74
C CYS A 124 8.00 -12.11 10.20
N GLU A 125 8.18 -13.20 9.43
CA GLU A 125 9.47 -13.49 8.79
C GLU A 125 9.84 -12.40 7.76
N ASN A 126 8.89 -11.99 6.91
CA ASN A 126 9.12 -10.95 5.92
C ASN A 126 9.46 -9.58 6.55
N VAL A 127 8.83 -9.24 7.67
CA VAL A 127 9.10 -8.01 8.42
C VAL A 127 10.49 -8.04 9.03
N ARG A 128 10.94 -9.16 9.59
CA ARG A 128 12.31 -9.30 10.09
C ARG A 128 13.35 -9.13 8.98
N ILE A 129 13.13 -9.76 7.81
CA ILE A 129 13.99 -9.59 6.63
C ILE A 129 14.06 -8.11 6.23
N ALA A 130 12.94 -7.40 6.24
CA ALA A 130 12.91 -5.98 5.91
C ALA A 130 13.63 -5.12 6.96
N GLN A 131 13.38 -5.35 8.25
CA GLN A 131 14.05 -4.64 9.35
C GLN A 131 15.57 -4.84 9.33
N ASP A 132 16.06 -6.04 9.03
CA ASP A 132 17.49 -6.34 8.93
C ASP A 132 18.16 -5.65 7.73
N ALA A 133 17.41 -5.43 6.64
CA ALA A 133 17.91 -4.82 5.41
C ALA A 133 17.83 -3.29 5.40
N LEU A 134 16.89 -2.70 6.14
CA LEU A 134 16.63 -1.26 6.11
C LEU A 134 17.56 -0.49 7.06
N PRO A 135 18.09 0.68 6.65
CA PRO A 135 19.03 1.45 7.46
C PRO A 135 18.35 2.26 8.59
N VAL A 136 17.02 2.25 8.63
CA VAL A 136 16.19 3.01 9.58
C VAL A 136 14.99 2.16 10.01
N PRO A 137 14.33 2.48 11.14
CA PRO A 137 13.16 1.75 11.60
C PRO A 137 12.05 1.65 10.53
N LEU A 138 11.30 0.54 10.60
CA LEU A 138 10.12 0.27 9.77
C LEU A 138 8.84 0.46 10.60
N ALA A 139 7.85 1.14 10.04
CA ALA A 139 6.47 1.10 10.53
C ALA A 139 5.52 0.52 9.47
N LEU A 140 4.48 -0.19 9.91
CA LEU A 140 3.53 -0.86 9.04
C LEU A 140 2.11 -0.34 9.19
N GLU A 141 1.46 -0.15 8.05
CA GLU A 141 0.13 0.43 7.92
C GLU A 141 -0.99 -0.59 7.78
N ASN A 142 -2.09 -0.38 8.51
CA ASN A 142 -3.34 -1.10 8.28
C ASN A 142 -4.02 -0.58 7.01
N ILE A 143 -4.55 -1.48 6.18
CA ILE A 143 -5.17 -1.11 4.90
C ILE A 143 -6.69 -1.21 4.95
N ALA A 144 -7.36 -0.41 4.11
CA ALA A 144 -8.75 -0.64 3.75
C ALA A 144 -8.90 -1.99 3.01
N ALA A 145 -9.91 -2.76 3.41
CA ALA A 145 -10.19 -4.08 2.84
C ALA A 145 -11.64 -4.16 2.36
N LEU A 146 -11.84 -4.09 1.04
CA LEU A 146 -13.15 -4.31 0.42
C LEU A 146 -13.59 -5.78 0.52
N ILE A 147 -12.62 -6.70 0.42
CA ILE A 147 -12.85 -8.14 0.37
C ILE A 147 -12.39 -8.75 1.70
N PRO A 148 -13.31 -9.35 2.50
CA PRO A 148 -12.93 -10.21 3.60
C PRO A 148 -12.40 -11.55 3.10
N TRP A 149 -11.34 -12.03 3.76
CA TRP A 149 -10.85 -13.38 3.56
C TRP A 149 -11.79 -14.37 4.25
N PRO A 150 -12.17 -15.49 3.60
CA PRO A 150 -12.82 -16.58 4.28
C PRO A 150 -11.84 -17.22 5.27
N GLY A 151 -12.33 -17.65 6.44
CA GLY A 151 -11.51 -18.38 7.41
C GLY A 151 -10.53 -17.52 8.22
N GLU A 152 -10.78 -16.21 8.39
CA GLU A 152 -9.99 -15.40 9.31
C GLU A 152 -10.06 -15.93 10.74
N GLU A 153 -8.89 -16.09 11.36
CA GLU A 153 -8.74 -16.63 12.72
C GLU A 153 -8.53 -15.52 13.75
N LEU A 154 -8.08 -14.35 13.29
CA LEU A 154 -7.69 -13.21 14.10
C LEU A 154 -8.48 -11.97 13.70
N THR A 155 -8.87 -11.18 14.70
CA THR A 155 -9.37 -9.82 14.48
C THR A 155 -8.22 -8.91 14.04
N GLU A 156 -8.53 -7.73 13.49
CA GLU A 156 -7.51 -6.73 13.09
C GLU A 156 -6.60 -6.42 14.27
N ALA A 157 -7.19 -6.06 15.42
CA ALA A 157 -6.43 -5.72 16.60
C ALA A 157 -5.51 -6.87 17.05
N ARG A 158 -6.00 -8.11 17.12
CA ARG A 158 -5.15 -9.26 17.50
C ARG A 158 -4.03 -9.51 16.50
N PHE A 159 -4.31 -9.38 15.20
CA PHE A 159 -3.31 -9.55 14.15
C PHE A 159 -2.18 -8.50 14.27
N LEU A 160 -2.55 -7.24 14.50
CA LEU A 160 -1.59 -6.13 14.69
C LEU A 160 -0.82 -6.27 16.00
N THR A 161 -1.49 -6.58 17.11
CA THR A 161 -0.85 -6.77 18.43
C THR A 161 0.19 -7.87 18.35
N GLU A 162 -0.15 -9.04 17.82
CA GLU A 162 0.80 -10.14 17.74
C GLU A 162 1.93 -9.88 16.74
N LEU A 163 1.67 -9.16 15.65
CA LEU A 163 2.73 -8.73 14.73
C LEU A 163 3.77 -7.87 15.45
N VAL A 164 3.31 -6.86 16.22
CA VAL A 164 4.17 -5.99 17.02
C VAL A 164 4.92 -6.78 18.07
N GLU A 165 4.25 -7.62 18.85
CA GLU A 165 4.89 -8.43 19.91
C GLU A 165 6.00 -9.34 19.37
N ARG A 166 5.81 -9.92 18.17
CA ARG A 166 6.75 -10.88 17.57
C ARG A 166 7.92 -10.22 16.85
N THR A 167 7.77 -8.99 16.37
CA THR A 167 8.75 -8.33 15.47
C THR A 167 9.31 -7.02 16.02
N GLY A 168 8.64 -6.40 16.99
CA GLY A 168 8.95 -5.05 17.47
C GLY A 168 8.74 -3.96 16.42
N VAL A 169 8.07 -4.25 15.30
CA VAL A 169 7.78 -3.26 14.26
C VAL A 169 6.87 -2.17 14.80
N ARG A 170 7.01 -0.95 14.27
CA ARG A 170 6.10 0.15 14.60
C ARG A 170 4.82 0.06 13.79
N LEU A 171 3.76 0.75 14.24
CA LEU A 171 2.49 0.83 13.52
C LEU A 171 2.28 2.23 12.96
N LEU A 172 1.89 2.30 11.70
CA LEU A 172 1.22 3.45 11.11
C LEU A 172 -0.28 3.14 11.14
N ILE A 173 -1.07 3.93 11.84
CA ILE A 173 -2.53 3.70 11.87
C ILE A 173 -3.22 4.69 10.96
N ASP A 174 -3.87 4.19 9.92
CA ASP A 174 -4.77 4.99 9.11
C ASP A 174 -6.21 4.89 9.64
N VAL A 175 -6.71 6.01 10.17
CA VAL A 175 -8.06 6.10 10.71
C VAL A 175 -9.13 6.15 9.60
N ALA A 176 -8.78 6.58 8.39
CA ALA A 176 -9.64 6.47 7.22
C ALA A 176 -9.80 5.01 6.79
N ASN A 177 -8.74 4.21 6.89
CA ASN A 177 -8.82 2.75 6.68
C ASN A 177 -9.69 2.06 7.74
N LEU A 178 -9.62 2.48 9.01
CA LEU A 178 -10.52 1.98 10.05
C LEU A 178 -12.00 2.33 9.74
N HIS A 179 -12.28 3.54 9.27
CA HIS A 179 -13.63 3.91 8.82
C HIS A 179 -14.08 3.07 7.62
N THR A 180 -13.20 2.88 6.65
CA THR A 180 -13.47 2.06 5.46
C THR A 180 -13.81 0.63 5.86
N ASN A 181 -13.05 0.04 6.80
CA ASN A 181 -13.29 -1.30 7.32
C ASN A 181 -14.59 -1.38 8.14
N ARG A 182 -15.00 -0.30 8.82
CA ARG A 182 -16.33 -0.22 9.44
C ARG A 182 -17.46 -0.34 8.43
N VAL A 183 -17.42 0.46 7.37
CA VAL A 183 -18.49 0.46 6.35
C VAL A 183 -18.47 -0.84 5.56
N ASN A 184 -17.29 -1.27 5.12
CA ASN A 184 -17.16 -2.41 4.23
C ASN A 184 -17.27 -3.75 4.97
N ARG A 185 -16.84 -3.87 6.22
CA ARG A 185 -16.73 -5.15 6.93
C ARG A 185 -17.52 -5.23 8.23
N GLY A 186 -18.10 -4.11 8.68
CA GLY A 186 -18.79 -4.03 9.97
C GLY A 186 -17.85 -4.05 11.18
N GLU A 187 -16.55 -3.78 10.97
CA GLU A 187 -15.56 -3.75 12.06
C GLU A 187 -15.68 -2.44 12.85
N ASP A 188 -15.75 -2.52 14.19
CA ASP A 188 -15.87 -1.33 15.01
C ASP A 188 -14.49 -0.67 15.22
N PRO A 189 -14.22 0.52 14.67
CA PRO A 189 -12.93 1.18 14.75
C PRO A 189 -12.52 1.46 16.19
N PHE A 190 -13.48 1.77 17.08
CA PHE A 190 -13.19 2.06 18.48
C PHE A 190 -12.73 0.81 19.24
N ALA A 191 -13.36 -0.33 18.98
CA ALA A 191 -12.91 -1.62 19.52
C ALA A 191 -11.52 -2.02 19.02
N VAL A 192 -11.15 -1.64 17.78
CA VAL A 192 -9.78 -1.82 17.27
C VAL A 192 -8.80 -0.93 18.04
N LEU A 193 -9.11 0.37 18.15
CA LEU A 193 -8.26 1.33 18.88
C LEU A 193 -8.08 0.97 20.37
N ASP A 194 -9.08 0.36 21.00
CA ASP A 194 -9.01 -0.11 22.39
C ASP A 194 -8.05 -1.30 22.59
N ALA A 195 -7.72 -2.04 21.53
CA ALA A 195 -7.05 -3.33 21.62
C ALA A 195 -5.66 -3.38 20.96
N ILE A 196 -5.32 -2.42 20.09
CA ILE A 196 -4.00 -2.34 19.45
C ILE A 196 -2.94 -1.75 20.40
N PRO A 197 -1.64 -2.11 20.24
CA PRO A 197 -0.56 -1.60 21.09
C PRO A 197 -0.19 -0.16 20.67
N LEU A 198 -0.92 0.82 21.18
CA LEU A 198 -0.72 2.25 20.84
C LEU A 198 0.68 2.78 21.20
N GLU A 199 1.41 2.12 22.09
CA GLU A 199 2.81 2.41 22.38
C GLU A 199 3.77 2.12 21.19
N ALA A 200 3.34 1.29 20.25
CA ALA A 200 4.07 1.00 19.01
C ALA A 200 3.73 1.98 17.88
N LEU A 201 2.79 2.91 18.10
CA LEU A 201 2.37 3.89 17.09
C LEU A 201 3.53 4.81 16.69
N ALA A 202 3.85 4.81 15.40
CA ALA A 202 4.78 5.74 14.77
C ALA A 202 4.08 7.07 14.47
N TYR A 203 3.03 7.04 13.67
CA TYR A 203 2.18 8.20 13.35
C TYR A 203 0.84 7.72 12.77
N VAL A 204 -0.04 8.67 12.44
CA VAL A 204 -1.41 8.40 11.99
C VAL A 204 -1.62 8.98 10.60
N HIS A 205 -2.31 8.24 9.74
CA HIS A 205 -2.84 8.73 8.47
C HIS A 205 -4.30 9.15 8.61
N VAL A 206 -4.64 10.22 7.90
CA VAL A 206 -5.99 10.75 7.76
C VAL A 206 -6.20 11.05 6.29
N ALA A 207 -7.20 10.41 5.70
CA ALA A 207 -7.58 10.63 4.31
C ALA A 207 -9.10 10.76 4.17
N GLY A 208 -9.54 11.18 2.99
CA GLY A 208 -10.94 11.19 2.63
C GLY A 208 -11.28 10.15 1.55
N GLY A 209 -12.54 9.76 1.54
CA GLY A 209 -13.09 8.74 0.65
C GLY A 209 -14.52 9.04 0.26
N VAL A 210 -15.12 8.12 -0.48
CA VAL A 210 -16.48 8.28 -0.99
C VAL A 210 -17.24 6.96 -0.94
N GLU A 211 -18.50 7.00 -0.51
CA GLU A 211 -19.39 5.86 -0.60
C GLU A 211 -20.06 5.77 -1.97
N ARG A 212 -20.00 4.61 -2.62
CA ARG A 212 -20.71 4.33 -3.87
C ARG A 212 -21.37 2.97 -3.80
N GLY A 213 -22.70 2.94 -3.88
CA GLY A 213 -23.47 1.69 -3.90
C GLY A 213 -23.32 0.85 -2.62
N GLY A 214 -23.24 1.49 -1.45
CA GLY A 214 -23.08 0.81 -0.16
C GLY A 214 -21.66 0.32 0.13
N VAL A 215 -20.68 0.74 -0.67
CA VAL A 215 -19.26 0.42 -0.51
C VAL A 215 -18.49 1.73 -0.31
N TRP A 216 -17.70 1.79 0.76
CA TRP A 216 -16.77 2.88 0.94
C TRP A 216 -15.51 2.65 0.10
N HIS A 217 -15.20 3.62 -0.74
CA HIS A 217 -13.99 3.68 -1.52
C HIS A 217 -13.03 4.65 -0.87
N ASP A 218 -11.95 4.09 -0.35
CA ASP A 218 -10.82 4.85 0.13
C ASP A 218 -10.01 5.36 -1.07
N THR A 219 -10.18 6.63 -1.40
CA THR A 219 -9.69 7.21 -2.69
C THR A 219 -8.57 8.20 -2.49
N HIS A 220 -8.45 8.75 -1.28
CA HIS A 220 -7.55 9.85 -0.93
C HIS A 220 -7.72 11.08 -1.85
N ALA A 221 -8.86 11.19 -2.51
CA ALA A 221 -9.18 12.21 -3.50
C ALA A 221 -10.38 13.09 -3.07
N HIS A 222 -10.94 12.83 -1.89
CA HIS A 222 -12.08 13.59 -1.36
C HIS A 222 -11.73 14.24 -0.02
N PRO A 223 -12.39 15.33 0.37
CA PRO A 223 -12.20 15.96 1.68
C PRO A 223 -12.32 14.96 2.84
N VAL A 224 -11.56 15.17 3.91
CA VAL A 224 -11.64 14.34 5.13
C VAL A 224 -13.04 14.49 5.74
N PRO A 225 -13.82 13.39 5.84
CA PRO A 225 -15.17 13.46 6.40
C PRO A 225 -15.12 13.56 7.93
N ALA A 226 -16.16 14.16 8.53
CA ALA A 226 -16.24 14.35 9.99
C ALA A 226 -16.08 13.04 10.77
N VAL A 227 -16.64 11.93 10.27
CA VAL A 227 -16.53 10.60 10.89
C VAL A 227 -15.08 10.10 11.01
N VAL A 228 -14.18 10.49 10.09
CA VAL A 228 -12.76 10.14 10.18
C VAL A 228 -12.06 11.02 11.23
N LEU A 229 -12.43 12.30 11.33
CA LEU A 229 -11.95 13.19 12.39
C LEU A 229 -12.43 12.74 13.77
N ASP A 230 -13.63 12.17 13.88
CA ASP A 230 -14.14 11.59 15.14
C ASP A 230 -13.30 10.38 15.57
N ILE A 231 -12.92 9.50 14.63
CA ILE A 231 -12.02 8.37 14.93
C ILE A 231 -10.63 8.87 15.35
N LEU A 232 -10.11 9.91 14.68
CA LEU A 232 -8.87 10.55 15.08
C LEU A 232 -8.94 11.12 16.51
N ALA A 233 -10.05 11.78 16.86
CA ALA A 233 -10.27 12.31 18.20
C ALA A 233 -10.29 11.19 19.25
N GLU A 234 -10.92 10.07 18.93
CA GLU A 234 -10.94 8.88 19.79
C GLU A 234 -9.56 8.24 19.95
N LEU A 235 -8.75 8.16 18.88
CA LEU A 235 -7.36 7.73 18.97
C LEU A 235 -6.58 8.69 19.89
N ARG A 236 -6.75 10.00 19.71
CA ARG A 236 -6.08 11.02 20.51
C ARG A 236 -6.44 10.95 22.00
N ASN A 237 -7.69 10.60 22.33
CA ASN A 237 -8.10 10.40 23.72
C ASN A 237 -7.38 9.23 24.42
N ARG A 238 -6.78 8.30 23.65
CA ARG A 238 -6.07 7.12 24.15
C ARG A 238 -4.56 7.31 24.16
N VAL A 239 -4.00 8.02 23.19
CA VAL A 239 -2.57 8.26 23.04
C VAL A 239 -2.30 9.62 22.40
N GLU A 240 -1.21 10.28 22.78
CA GLU A 240 -0.68 11.43 22.06
C GLU A 240 0.10 10.92 20.83
N PRO A 241 -0.44 11.01 19.59
CA PRO A 241 0.29 10.52 18.42
C PRO A 241 1.53 11.38 18.19
N ALA A 242 2.64 10.76 17.79
CA ALA A 242 3.84 11.54 17.46
C ALA A 242 3.58 12.45 16.25
N GLY A 243 2.81 11.99 15.26
CA GLY A 243 2.38 12.81 14.14
C GLY A 243 1.06 12.36 13.54
N VAL A 244 0.41 13.27 12.81
CA VAL A 244 -0.79 13.00 12.02
C VAL A 244 -0.60 13.59 10.62
N LEU A 245 -0.74 12.77 9.60
CA LEU A 245 -0.53 13.15 8.20
C LEU A 245 -1.88 13.23 7.47
N LEU A 246 -2.12 14.33 6.76
CA LEU A 246 -3.15 14.38 5.74
C LEU A 246 -2.65 13.70 4.46
N GLU A 247 -3.35 12.67 4.01
CA GLU A 247 -3.08 12.01 2.73
C GLU A 247 -4.06 12.49 1.64
N ARG A 248 -3.48 13.00 0.55
CA ARG A 248 -4.18 13.45 -0.67
C ARG A 248 -3.40 12.95 -1.87
N ASP A 249 -3.96 12.00 -2.62
CA ASP A 249 -3.26 11.32 -3.74
C ASP A 249 -3.75 11.69 -5.13
N ASP A 250 -4.97 12.22 -5.22
CA ASP A 250 -5.58 12.62 -6.49
C ASP A 250 -6.60 13.73 -6.23
N ASP A 251 -7.18 14.27 -7.31
CA ASP A 251 -8.18 15.36 -7.28
C ASP A 251 -7.76 16.51 -6.34
N PHE A 252 -6.55 17.01 -6.56
CA PHE A 252 -5.91 17.99 -5.69
C PHE A 252 -6.70 19.31 -5.63
N PRO A 253 -7.24 19.68 -4.45
CA PRO A 253 -8.05 20.89 -4.34
C PRO A 253 -7.17 22.14 -4.26
N ALA A 254 -7.79 23.31 -4.21
CA ALA A 254 -7.08 24.57 -4.03
C ALA A 254 -6.29 24.59 -2.71
N GLU A 255 -5.18 25.33 -2.67
CA GLU A 255 -4.29 25.43 -1.50
C GLU A 255 -5.03 25.85 -0.21
N ALA A 256 -6.05 26.71 -0.32
CA ALA A 256 -6.87 27.15 0.80
C ALA A 256 -7.71 26.01 1.40
N GLU A 257 -8.18 25.06 0.57
CA GLU A 257 -8.93 23.90 1.05
C GLU A 257 -8.02 22.92 1.78
N LEU A 258 -6.83 22.63 1.23
CA LEU A 258 -5.80 21.83 1.93
C LEU A 258 -5.41 22.45 3.28
N ALA A 259 -5.23 23.77 3.32
CA ALA A 259 -4.94 24.48 4.56
C ALA A 259 -6.10 24.35 5.58
N GLY A 260 -7.35 24.36 5.11
CA GLY A 260 -8.54 24.12 5.92
C GLY A 260 -8.59 22.72 6.51
N GLU A 261 -8.30 21.69 5.71
CA GLU A 261 -8.23 20.29 6.17
C GLU A 261 -7.13 20.12 7.23
N LEU A 262 -5.94 20.67 7.00
CA LEU A 262 -4.85 20.67 7.97
C LEU A 262 -5.23 21.42 9.25
N ALA A 263 -5.96 22.52 9.16
CA ALA A 263 -6.46 23.25 10.33
C ALA A 263 -7.49 22.43 11.13
N ALA A 264 -8.38 21.68 10.45
CA ALA A 264 -9.32 20.78 11.09
C ALA A 264 -8.59 19.67 11.86
N ILE A 265 -7.58 19.04 11.24
CA ILE A 265 -6.73 18.03 11.89
C ILE A 265 -6.02 18.63 13.11
N ARG A 266 -5.39 19.81 12.96
CA ARG A 266 -4.77 20.54 14.09
C ARG A 266 -5.77 20.86 15.20
N GLY A 267 -7.04 21.12 14.88
CA GLY A 267 -8.08 21.33 15.88
C GLY A 267 -8.38 20.09 16.72
N VAL A 268 -8.31 18.90 16.11
CA VAL A 268 -8.49 17.61 16.81
C VAL A 268 -7.26 17.25 17.65
N VAL A 269 -6.05 17.49 17.13
CA VAL A 269 -4.79 17.14 17.82
C VAL A 269 -4.17 18.28 18.63
N GLY A 270 -4.80 19.45 18.67
CA GLY A 270 -4.37 20.55 19.51
C GLY A 270 -4.53 20.20 20.99
N PRO A 271 -3.85 20.92 21.90
CA PRO A 271 -4.12 20.78 23.32
C PRO A 271 -5.62 21.02 23.56
N ALA A 272 -6.30 20.02 24.12
CA ALA A 272 -7.71 20.14 24.46
C ALA A 272 -7.91 21.39 25.33
N GLY A 273 -8.83 22.28 24.94
CA GLY A 273 -9.40 23.22 25.88
C GLY A 273 -9.97 22.45 27.09
N PRO A 274 -10.10 23.07 28.27
CA PRO A 274 -10.48 22.37 29.50
C PRO A 274 -11.81 21.64 29.31
N SER A 275 -11.75 20.31 29.21
CA SER A 275 -12.92 19.44 29.16
C SER A 275 -13.40 19.19 30.59
N PRO A 276 -14.71 19.28 30.88
CA PRO A 276 -15.24 19.06 32.21
C PRO A 276 -15.01 17.60 32.64
N ALA A 277 -14.35 17.44 33.79
CA ALA A 277 -13.97 16.16 34.36
C ALA A 277 -15.14 15.17 34.44
N ARG A 278 -14.94 13.95 33.93
CA ARG A 278 -15.78 12.80 34.28
C ARG A 278 -15.33 12.24 35.64
N PRO A 279 -16.28 11.80 36.50
CA PRO A 279 -15.98 11.35 37.85
C PRO A 279 -15.20 10.02 37.85
N SER A 280 -14.14 10.00 38.65
CA SER A 280 -13.26 8.85 38.90
C SER A 280 -13.99 7.71 39.64
N ALA A 281 -13.79 6.47 39.18
CA ALA A 281 -14.14 5.27 39.96
C ALA A 281 -13.00 4.92 40.93
N SER A 282 -13.38 4.58 42.17
CA SER A 282 -12.51 4.29 43.32
C SER A 282 -11.72 2.97 43.18
N PRO A 283 -10.57 2.82 43.86
CA PRO A 283 -9.72 1.64 43.77
C PRO A 283 -10.13 0.52 44.74
N GLY A 284 -10.25 -0.71 44.23
CA GLY A 284 -10.49 -1.94 44.99
C GLY A 284 -9.21 -2.71 45.33
N LEU A 285 -9.25 -3.39 46.48
CA LEU A 285 -8.18 -4.04 47.25
C LEU A 285 -7.37 -5.16 46.57
N ARG A 286 -6.13 -5.32 47.04
CA ARG A 286 -5.25 -6.50 46.93
C ARG A 286 -5.73 -7.67 47.83
N PRO A 287 -5.28 -8.90 47.55
CA PRO A 287 -4.39 -9.54 48.53
C PRO A 287 -3.20 -10.31 47.91
N GLY A 288 -2.16 -10.52 48.73
CA GLY A 288 -0.90 -11.16 48.38
C GLY A 288 -0.88 -12.70 48.43
N GLY A 289 0.23 -13.27 47.97
CA GLY A 289 0.56 -14.69 48.04
C GLY A 289 2.03 -14.94 47.67
N THR A 290 2.65 -15.90 48.34
CA THR A 290 4.09 -16.06 48.61
C THR A 290 4.92 -16.82 47.57
N SER A 291 6.24 -16.63 47.67
CA SER A 291 7.34 -17.28 46.95
C SER A 291 7.45 -18.79 47.17
N THR A 292 7.89 -19.54 46.14
CA THR A 292 8.84 -20.67 46.29
C THR A 292 9.74 -20.83 45.05
N ARG A 293 10.99 -21.24 45.30
CA ARG A 293 12.07 -21.51 44.34
C ARG A 293 11.95 -22.90 43.70
N GLY A 294 12.48 -23.03 42.49
CA GLY A 294 12.89 -24.31 41.88
C GLY A 294 13.88 -24.09 40.72
N SER A 295 15.02 -24.79 40.76
CA SER A 295 16.16 -24.64 39.82
C SER A 295 16.22 -25.75 38.76
N ALA A 296 16.60 -25.35 37.52
CA ALA A 296 17.46 -26.02 36.51
C ALA A 296 17.02 -27.38 35.89
N PRO A 297 17.57 -27.86 34.73
CA PRO A 297 18.77 -27.41 34.00
C PRO A 297 18.72 -27.33 32.44
N ASP A 298 19.86 -26.92 31.86
CA ASP A 298 20.30 -26.85 30.45
C ASP A 298 20.07 -28.11 29.58
N PRO A 299 19.97 -27.95 28.24
CA PRO A 299 20.29 -29.01 27.29
C PRO A 299 21.68 -28.82 26.62
N ALA A 300 22.45 -29.91 26.60
CA ALA A 300 23.74 -30.05 25.93
C ALA A 300 23.58 -30.28 24.39
N PRO A 301 24.66 -30.12 23.59
CA PRO A 301 24.58 -29.94 22.14
C PRO A 301 24.58 -31.27 21.38
N ARG A 302 24.06 -31.27 20.15
CA ARG A 302 24.24 -32.35 19.17
C ARG A 302 24.69 -31.80 17.83
N THR A 303 25.86 -32.25 17.40
CA THR A 303 26.46 -32.05 16.06
C THR A 303 26.15 -33.28 15.17
N PRO A 304 26.45 -33.27 13.86
CA PRO A 304 25.47 -33.58 12.83
C PRO A 304 25.73 -34.93 12.13
N ALA A 305 24.72 -35.45 11.45
CA ALA A 305 24.90 -36.49 10.45
C ALA A 305 23.98 -36.22 9.24
N THR A 306 24.63 -35.98 8.12
CA THR A 306 24.13 -35.91 6.75
C THR A 306 23.39 -37.16 6.31
N LEU A 307 22.27 -37.01 5.59
CA LEU A 307 21.90 -37.85 4.44
C LEU A 307 21.04 -37.03 3.49
N GLU A 308 21.50 -36.94 2.24
CA GLU A 308 20.81 -36.28 1.13
C GLU A 308 19.55 -37.06 0.73
N GLY A 309 18.42 -36.41 0.86
CA GLY A 309 17.12 -36.74 0.27
C GLY A 309 16.31 -35.44 0.30
N GLU A 310 15.47 -35.18 -0.71
CA GLU A 310 14.61 -33.98 -0.72
C GLU A 310 13.73 -33.97 0.55
N GLU A 311 14.15 -33.20 1.55
CA GLU A 311 13.44 -33.13 2.82
C GLU A 311 12.07 -32.49 2.60
N PRO A 312 11.00 -33.03 3.22
CA PRO A 312 9.70 -32.38 3.18
C PRO A 312 9.83 -30.96 3.75
N ALA A 313 9.29 -29.98 3.02
CA ALA A 313 9.27 -28.58 3.40
C ALA A 313 9.00 -28.39 4.91
N GLY A 314 9.89 -27.65 5.59
CA GLY A 314 9.75 -27.33 7.00
C GLY A 314 8.42 -26.61 7.31
N PRO A 315 7.97 -26.56 8.57
CA PRO A 315 6.70 -25.91 8.96
C PRO A 315 6.50 -24.52 8.33
N ASP A 316 7.53 -23.68 8.35
CA ASP A 316 7.51 -22.32 7.78
C ASP A 316 7.33 -22.32 6.26
N GLN A 317 7.96 -23.26 5.57
CA GLN A 317 7.82 -23.41 4.12
C GLN A 317 6.44 -23.93 3.73
N ARG A 318 5.80 -24.77 4.56
CA ARG A 318 4.41 -25.20 4.35
C ARG A 318 3.42 -24.06 4.53
N ALA A 319 3.62 -23.20 5.54
CA ALA A 319 2.80 -22.00 5.74
C ALA A 319 2.89 -21.08 4.51
N ARG A 320 4.10 -20.79 4.01
CA ARG A 320 4.30 -20.02 2.78
C ARG A 320 3.59 -20.62 1.56
N ILE A 321 3.67 -21.94 1.37
CA ILE A 321 2.98 -22.60 0.26
C ILE A 321 1.46 -22.41 0.35
N ARG A 322 0.85 -22.61 1.53
CA ARG A 322 -0.60 -22.42 1.72
C ARG A 322 -1.02 -20.98 1.48
N VAL A 323 -0.34 -20.02 2.12
CA VAL A 323 -0.56 -18.58 1.93
C VAL A 323 -0.44 -18.20 0.45
N GLY A 324 0.57 -18.73 -0.24
CA GLY A 324 0.81 -18.44 -1.66
C GLY A 324 -0.26 -18.99 -2.60
N LEU A 325 -0.77 -20.20 -2.33
CA LEU A 325 -1.87 -20.78 -3.11
C LEU A 325 -3.15 -19.97 -2.96
N GLU A 326 -3.49 -19.54 -1.76
CA GLU A 326 -4.68 -18.74 -1.48
C GLU A 326 -4.59 -17.34 -2.09
N GLN A 327 -3.46 -16.65 -1.91
CA GLN A 327 -3.17 -15.36 -2.54
C GLN A 327 -3.20 -15.47 -4.06
N GLY A 328 -2.60 -16.52 -4.62
CA GLY A 328 -2.57 -16.79 -6.05
C GLY A 328 -3.96 -16.99 -6.63
N ALA A 329 -4.83 -17.73 -5.93
CA ALA A 329 -6.21 -17.96 -6.34
C ALA A 329 -7.04 -16.67 -6.34
N LEU A 330 -6.96 -15.86 -5.27
CA LEU A 330 -7.68 -14.58 -5.21
C LEU A 330 -7.15 -13.60 -6.25
N LEU A 331 -5.83 -13.45 -6.38
CA LEU A 331 -5.23 -12.53 -7.33
C LEU A 331 -5.56 -12.93 -8.78
N SER A 332 -5.53 -14.21 -9.11
CA SER A 332 -5.95 -14.70 -10.43
C SER A 332 -7.40 -14.33 -10.75
N ALA A 333 -8.31 -14.40 -9.76
CA ALA A 333 -9.70 -14.03 -9.97
C ALA A 333 -9.86 -12.51 -10.16
N LEU A 334 -9.03 -11.71 -9.49
CA LEU A 334 -9.04 -10.26 -9.58
C LEU A 334 -8.47 -9.72 -10.90
N VAL A 335 -7.38 -10.29 -11.41
CA VAL A 335 -6.63 -9.70 -12.54
C VAL A 335 -6.51 -10.57 -13.79
N ALA A 336 -6.85 -11.86 -13.71
CA ALA A 336 -6.72 -12.80 -14.83
C ALA A 336 -8.06 -13.45 -15.25
N GLY A 337 -9.18 -13.07 -14.61
CA GLY A 337 -10.52 -13.53 -14.98
C GLY A 337 -10.81 -14.99 -14.62
N THR A 338 -10.03 -15.59 -13.71
CA THR A 338 -10.33 -16.94 -13.21
C THR A 338 -11.58 -16.95 -12.33
N PRO A 339 -12.22 -18.12 -12.10
CA PRO A 339 -13.34 -18.22 -11.17
C PRO A 339 -12.97 -17.69 -9.78
N VAL A 340 -13.94 -17.05 -9.12
CA VAL A 340 -13.81 -16.58 -7.73
C VAL A 340 -13.63 -17.80 -6.82
N PRO A 341 -12.60 -17.84 -5.95
CA PRO A 341 -12.40 -18.95 -5.02
C PRO A 341 -13.58 -19.13 -4.06
N GLU A 342 -13.71 -20.34 -3.50
CA GLU A 342 -14.77 -20.65 -2.54
C GLU A 342 -14.70 -19.74 -1.30
N GLY A 343 -15.85 -19.44 -0.70
CA GLY A 343 -15.97 -18.61 0.51
C GLY A 343 -15.97 -17.09 0.24
N PHE A 344 -15.53 -16.63 -0.92
CA PHE A 344 -15.55 -15.20 -1.25
C PHE A 344 -16.89 -14.72 -1.80
N ASP A 345 -17.26 -13.49 -1.43
CA ASP A 345 -18.35 -12.76 -2.07
C ASP A 345 -17.99 -12.38 -3.52
N ARG A 346 -18.69 -13.02 -4.47
CA ARG A 346 -18.46 -12.82 -5.90
C ARG A 346 -18.72 -11.40 -6.38
N GLN A 347 -19.65 -10.67 -5.77
CA GLN A 347 -19.91 -9.28 -6.15
C GLN A 347 -18.78 -8.37 -5.67
N ARG A 348 -18.32 -8.53 -4.43
CA ARG A 348 -17.18 -7.75 -3.91
C ARG A 348 -15.90 -8.00 -4.70
N VAL A 349 -15.61 -9.25 -5.05
CA VAL A 349 -14.46 -9.58 -5.90
C VAL A 349 -14.56 -8.91 -7.27
N ARG A 350 -15.76 -8.85 -7.88
CA ARG A 350 -15.97 -8.13 -9.14
C ARG A 350 -15.81 -6.62 -9.00
N VAL A 351 -16.27 -6.03 -7.89
CA VAL A 351 -16.09 -4.60 -7.61
C VAL A 351 -14.60 -4.27 -7.49
N GLN A 352 -13.85 -5.05 -6.71
CA GLN A 352 -12.39 -4.88 -6.57
C GLN A 352 -11.68 -5.06 -7.92
N ALA A 353 -11.99 -6.10 -8.69
CA ALA A 353 -11.40 -6.33 -10.00
C ALA A 353 -11.60 -5.13 -10.95
N ARG A 354 -12.80 -4.54 -10.96
CA ARG A 354 -13.09 -3.33 -11.75
C ARG A 354 -12.32 -2.11 -11.23
N ALA A 355 -12.21 -1.94 -9.90
CA ALA A 355 -11.45 -0.85 -9.30
C ALA A 355 -9.96 -0.95 -9.64
N LEU A 356 -9.37 -2.15 -9.57
CA LEU A 356 -7.98 -2.41 -9.96
C LEU A 356 -7.75 -2.10 -11.45
N ALA A 357 -8.62 -2.57 -12.34
CA ALA A 357 -8.52 -2.29 -13.77
C ALA A 357 -8.65 -0.79 -14.08
N ALA A 358 -9.56 -0.08 -13.39
CA ALA A 358 -9.72 1.36 -13.53
C ALA A 358 -8.49 2.13 -13.04
N LYS A 359 -7.92 1.74 -11.89
CA LYS A 359 -6.68 2.34 -11.36
C LYS A 359 -5.51 2.11 -12.30
N ARG A 360 -5.35 0.89 -12.81
CA ARG A 360 -4.34 0.54 -13.81
C ARG A 360 -4.46 1.38 -15.08
N ALA A 361 -5.68 1.60 -15.59
CA ALA A 361 -5.92 2.50 -16.72
C ALA A 361 -5.47 3.95 -16.42
N GLY A 362 -5.79 4.47 -15.24
CA GLY A 362 -5.38 5.81 -14.82
C GLY A 362 -3.86 5.96 -14.68
N VAL A 363 -3.19 4.99 -14.06
CA VAL A 363 -1.72 5.00 -13.93
C VAL A 363 -1.04 4.93 -15.30
N VAL A 364 -1.53 4.08 -16.20
CA VAL A 364 -1.00 4.00 -17.57
C VAL A 364 -1.22 5.32 -18.31
N ALA A 365 -2.36 5.99 -18.14
CA ALA A 365 -2.61 7.30 -18.76
C ALA A 365 -1.65 8.38 -18.23
N LYS A 366 -1.35 8.39 -16.92
CA LYS A 366 -0.36 9.31 -16.33
C LYS A 366 1.06 9.04 -16.88
N LEU A 367 1.43 7.78 -17.11
CA LEU A 367 2.75 7.40 -17.65
C LEU A 367 2.87 7.56 -19.18
N ALA A 368 1.75 7.49 -19.90
CA ALA A 368 1.65 7.54 -21.35
C ALA A 368 0.51 8.47 -21.79
N PRO A 369 0.64 9.79 -21.53
CA PRO A 369 -0.44 10.77 -21.71
C PRO A 369 -0.86 10.94 -23.17
N GLU A 370 -0.07 10.45 -24.13
CA GLU A 370 -0.44 10.49 -25.55
C GLU A 370 -1.48 9.42 -25.92
N LEU A 371 -1.61 8.34 -25.15
CA LEU A 371 -2.51 7.22 -25.49
C LEU A 371 -3.99 7.64 -25.53
N PRO A 372 -4.53 8.39 -24.55
CA PRO A 372 -5.90 8.92 -24.65
C PRO A 372 -6.15 9.71 -25.95
N GLY A 373 -5.26 10.64 -26.29
CA GLY A 373 -5.37 11.43 -27.53
C GLY A 373 -5.28 10.58 -28.81
N VAL A 374 -4.47 9.52 -28.81
CA VAL A 374 -4.37 8.60 -29.94
C VAL A 374 -5.66 7.78 -30.13
N LEU A 375 -6.34 7.41 -29.04
CA LEU A 375 -7.57 6.60 -29.09
C LEU A 375 -8.85 7.42 -29.20
N GLY A 376 -8.76 8.75 -29.29
CA GLY A 376 -9.92 9.62 -29.50
C GLY A 376 -10.50 10.23 -28.22
N GLY A 377 -9.72 10.25 -27.14
CA GLY A 377 -10.07 10.87 -25.86
C GLY A 377 -10.00 9.90 -24.68
N GLU A 378 -10.34 10.41 -23.49
CA GLU A 378 -10.32 9.65 -22.24
C GLU A 378 -11.29 8.46 -22.24
N ASP A 379 -12.54 8.68 -22.67
CA ASP A 379 -13.57 7.62 -22.63
C ASP A 379 -13.24 6.45 -23.56
N PRO A 380 -12.90 6.67 -24.86
CA PRO A 380 -12.49 5.56 -25.74
C PRO A 380 -11.24 4.83 -25.26
N TYR A 381 -10.26 5.56 -24.70
CA TYR A 381 -9.07 4.96 -24.11
C TYR A 381 -9.43 4.06 -22.93
N ARG A 382 -10.26 4.57 -22.02
CA ARG A 382 -10.66 3.84 -20.82
C ARG A 382 -11.46 2.59 -21.18
N GLU A 383 -12.39 2.68 -22.12
CA GLU A 383 -13.14 1.52 -22.62
C GLU A 383 -12.19 0.44 -23.20
N ALA A 384 -11.28 0.84 -24.09
CA ALA A 384 -10.32 -0.05 -24.71
C ALA A 384 -9.37 -0.70 -23.67
N PHE A 385 -8.89 0.08 -22.70
CA PHE A 385 -8.00 -0.42 -21.67
C PHE A 385 -8.69 -1.42 -20.74
N LEU A 386 -9.93 -1.13 -20.31
CA LEU A 386 -10.70 -2.04 -19.46
C LEU A 386 -11.03 -3.36 -20.19
N ALA A 387 -11.27 -3.31 -21.50
CA ALA A 387 -11.42 -4.51 -22.31
C ALA A 387 -10.11 -5.33 -22.39
N TYR A 388 -8.97 -4.65 -22.58
CA TYR A 388 -7.64 -5.27 -22.57
C TYR A 388 -7.32 -5.95 -21.24
N ALA A 389 -7.50 -5.22 -20.13
CA ALA A 389 -7.07 -5.62 -18.79
C ALA A 389 -7.86 -6.80 -18.21
N ARG A 390 -9.09 -7.04 -18.69
CA ARG A 390 -10.03 -8.04 -18.15
C ARG A 390 -9.43 -9.43 -17.95
N ASN A 391 -8.59 -9.88 -18.87
CA ASN A 391 -7.95 -11.21 -18.86
C ASN A 391 -6.43 -11.12 -19.11
N ARG A 392 -5.83 -9.96 -18.87
CA ARG A 392 -4.39 -9.73 -19.13
C ARG A 392 -3.77 -9.10 -17.89
N PRO A 393 -3.31 -9.92 -16.93
CA PRO A 393 -2.68 -9.39 -15.74
C PRO A 393 -1.41 -8.63 -16.08
N MET A 394 -1.06 -7.65 -15.25
CA MET A 394 0.22 -6.95 -15.35
C MET A 394 1.33 -7.89 -14.85
N THR A 395 2.45 -7.94 -15.57
CA THR A 395 3.55 -8.89 -15.27
C THR A 395 4.91 -8.23 -15.03
N ALA A 396 5.10 -6.98 -15.45
CA ALA A 396 6.39 -6.28 -15.37
C ALA A 396 6.24 -4.76 -15.20
N GLY A 397 5.26 -4.35 -14.39
CA GLY A 397 4.98 -2.95 -14.09
C GLY A 397 4.32 -2.15 -15.23
N TYR A 398 3.86 -0.94 -14.89
CA TYR A 398 2.98 -0.15 -15.75
C TYR A 398 3.61 0.35 -17.07
N ARG A 399 4.92 0.59 -17.11
CA ARG A 399 5.57 1.00 -18.38
C ARG A 399 5.52 -0.13 -19.40
N ARG A 400 5.79 -1.36 -18.96
CA ARG A 400 5.67 -2.52 -19.83
C ARG A 400 4.21 -2.74 -20.23
N ASP A 401 3.31 -2.54 -19.27
CA ASP A 401 1.88 -2.68 -19.47
C ASP A 401 1.31 -1.74 -20.55
N ALA A 402 1.75 -0.49 -20.55
CA ALA A 402 1.41 0.48 -21.59
C ALA A 402 1.85 0.01 -22.99
N LEU A 403 3.03 -0.61 -23.09
CA LEU A 403 3.53 -1.17 -24.34
C LEU A 403 2.74 -2.41 -24.78
N ASP A 404 2.40 -3.31 -23.85
CA ASP A 404 1.63 -4.51 -24.12
C ASP A 404 0.17 -4.17 -24.51
N PHE A 405 -0.40 -3.12 -23.92
CA PHE A 405 -1.70 -2.55 -24.31
C PHE A 405 -1.67 -1.99 -25.74
N ALA A 406 -0.68 -1.16 -26.05
CA ALA A 406 -0.51 -0.62 -27.40
C ALA A 406 -0.28 -1.74 -28.44
N GLU A 407 0.55 -2.74 -28.11
CA GLU A 407 0.77 -3.93 -28.96
C GLU A 407 -0.54 -4.69 -29.20
N HIS A 408 -1.34 -4.88 -28.13
CA HIS A 408 -2.63 -5.56 -28.21
C HIS A 408 -3.58 -4.87 -29.20
N LEU A 409 -3.70 -3.54 -29.13
CA LEU A 409 -4.53 -2.77 -30.05
C LEU A 409 -4.03 -2.89 -31.50
N LEU A 410 -2.73 -2.78 -31.72
CA LEU A 410 -2.14 -2.90 -33.06
C LEU A 410 -2.35 -4.28 -33.68
N ILE A 411 -2.30 -5.36 -32.89
CA ILE A 411 -2.60 -6.72 -33.35
C ILE A 411 -4.08 -6.87 -33.78
N GLN A 412 -4.97 -6.08 -33.18
CA GLN A 412 -6.41 -6.08 -33.50
C GLN A 412 -6.79 -5.04 -34.56
N ASP A 413 -5.82 -4.44 -35.23
CA ASP A 413 -6.04 -3.36 -36.20
C ASP A 413 -6.78 -2.13 -35.61
N LEU A 414 -6.59 -1.89 -34.31
CA LEU A 414 -7.12 -0.71 -33.61
C LEU A 414 -6.04 0.37 -33.40
N PRO A 415 -6.45 1.64 -33.30
CA PRO A 415 -7.79 2.16 -33.60
C PRO A 415 -8.11 2.09 -35.10
N ALA A 416 -9.41 2.07 -35.45
CA ALA A 416 -9.86 1.91 -36.84
C ALA A 416 -9.39 3.03 -37.78
N ASP A 417 -9.21 4.25 -37.27
CA ASP A 417 -8.62 5.37 -38.01
C ASP A 417 -7.16 5.06 -38.40
N PRO A 418 -6.82 4.98 -39.71
CA PRO A 418 -5.46 4.73 -40.15
C PRO A 418 -4.44 5.78 -39.67
N ALA A 419 -4.84 7.04 -39.47
CA ALA A 419 -3.94 8.08 -38.99
C ALA A 419 -3.60 7.87 -37.51
N ALA A 420 -4.60 7.62 -36.67
CA ALA A 420 -4.42 7.26 -35.27
C ALA A 420 -3.57 5.98 -35.10
N ARG A 421 -3.83 4.94 -35.90
CA ARG A 421 -3.04 3.70 -35.86
C ARG A 421 -1.58 3.92 -36.25
N ARG A 422 -1.28 4.82 -37.20
CA ARG A 422 0.11 5.24 -37.50
C ARG A 422 0.77 5.94 -36.32
N ARG A 423 0.05 6.84 -35.62
CA ARG A 423 0.55 7.48 -34.39
C ARG A 423 0.85 6.46 -33.30
N LEU A 424 -0.06 5.53 -33.05
CA LEU A 424 0.13 4.44 -32.08
C LEU A 424 1.34 3.56 -32.43
N THR A 425 1.50 3.24 -33.71
CA THR A 425 2.64 2.46 -34.21
C THR A 425 3.96 3.19 -33.97
N SER A 426 4.02 4.50 -34.22
CA SER A 426 5.22 5.31 -33.92
C SER A 426 5.50 5.31 -32.43
N TRP A 427 4.50 5.67 -31.61
CA TRP A 427 4.60 5.72 -30.15
C TRP A 427 5.15 4.42 -29.56
N TRP A 428 4.66 3.27 -30.06
CA TRP A 428 5.11 1.95 -29.62
C TRP A 428 6.55 1.65 -30.06
N ARG A 429 6.88 1.89 -31.34
CA ARG A 429 8.23 1.64 -31.88
C ARG A 429 9.29 2.46 -31.17
N ASP A 430 8.98 3.72 -30.85
CA ASP A 430 9.90 4.64 -30.19
C ASP A 430 10.25 4.19 -28.76
N ARG A 431 9.38 3.39 -28.12
CA ARG A 431 9.50 3.00 -26.71
C ARG A 431 9.86 1.53 -26.45
N VAL A 432 9.65 0.63 -27.41
CA VAL A 432 10.03 -0.80 -27.27
C VAL A 432 11.55 -0.99 -27.28
N GLY A 433 12.31 -0.01 -27.78
CA GLY A 433 13.76 -0.14 -27.98
C GLY A 433 14.12 -1.19 -29.03
N ALA A 434 15.41 -1.30 -29.37
CA ALA A 434 15.89 -2.29 -30.33
C ALA A 434 15.90 -3.71 -29.72
N ARG A 435 14.73 -4.35 -29.63
CA ARG A 435 14.61 -5.81 -29.48
C ARG A 435 13.61 -6.33 -30.52
N PRO A 436 13.96 -7.36 -31.31
CA PRO A 436 13.15 -7.77 -32.44
C PRO A 436 11.80 -8.30 -31.95
N PRO A 437 10.70 -7.99 -32.65
CA PRO A 437 9.39 -8.48 -32.27
C PRO A 437 9.39 -10.01 -32.26
N ARG A 438 8.76 -10.59 -31.23
CA ARG A 438 8.42 -12.01 -31.21
C ARG A 438 7.66 -12.34 -32.50
N ARG A 439 7.88 -13.56 -33.00
CA ARG A 439 7.66 -14.09 -34.38
C ARG A 439 6.34 -13.81 -35.11
N ILE A 440 5.40 -13.03 -34.57
CA ILE A 440 4.09 -12.74 -35.16
C ILE A 440 4.04 -11.38 -35.87
N VAL A 441 4.95 -10.44 -35.59
CA VAL A 441 4.98 -9.10 -36.26
C VAL A 441 5.74 -9.13 -37.60
N ARG A 442 5.61 -10.20 -38.39
CA ARG A 442 6.16 -10.25 -39.77
C ARG A 442 5.23 -9.66 -40.83
N TRP A 443 3.97 -9.41 -40.51
CA TRP A 443 2.98 -8.89 -41.46
C TRP A 443 2.98 -7.36 -41.63
N ALA A 444 3.58 -6.60 -40.70
CA ALA A 444 3.67 -5.14 -40.83
C ALA A 444 4.78 -4.66 -41.78
N ARG A 445 5.66 -5.56 -42.27
CA ARG A 445 6.75 -5.22 -43.21
C ARG A 445 6.34 -5.28 -44.68
N THR A 446 5.19 -5.84 -45.03
CA THR A 446 4.77 -6.04 -46.43
C THR A 446 3.84 -4.97 -46.98
N LEU A 447 3.26 -4.10 -46.16
CA LEU A 447 2.26 -3.11 -46.61
C LEU A 447 2.80 -1.69 -46.86
N VAL A 448 4.09 -1.42 -46.61
CA VAL A 448 4.71 -0.10 -46.89
C VAL A 448 5.69 -0.16 -48.08
N GLY A 449 5.95 -1.34 -48.65
CA GLY A 449 6.87 -1.54 -49.78
C GLY A 449 6.22 -1.56 -51.17
N ARG A 450 4.93 -1.26 -51.30
CA ARG A 450 4.23 -1.21 -52.60
C ARG A 450 3.34 0.03 -52.70
N ALA A 451 3.99 1.17 -52.81
CA ALA A 451 3.44 2.37 -53.44
C ALA A 451 4.64 3.24 -53.87
N ALA A 452 5.24 2.85 -54.99
CA ALA A 452 6.03 3.71 -55.86
C ALA A 452 5.25 3.79 -57.18
#